data_AF-I0WM03-F1
#
_entry.id   AF-I0WM03-F1
#
_cell.length_a   1.000
_cell.length_b   1.000
_cell.length_c   1.000
_cell.angle_alpha   90.00
_cell.angle_beta   90.00
_cell.angle_gamma   90.00
#
_symmetry.space_group_name_H-M   'P 1'
#
loop_
_entity.id
_entity.type
_entity.pdbx_description
1 polymer ?
#
loop_
_entity_poly.entity_id
_entity_poly.type
_entity_poly.pdbx_seq_one_letter_code
_entity_poly.pdbx_strand_id
1 'polypeptide(L)'
;MPYAPAALVLSAVDALDGAYPFAVVTFPALLRAARVAGRDPVTEGVEFGSSDESALLEEYFVLPRPPEPDRPYRAPWSSKAAWQKKKYPGGGLQRLRTDWNGRGRVLLQEKSASAGTRRDIWRITADAGHILTTEAGQSQVRLVDLALWFGRDLDVGNLGAEVTAGLDDSAEDIDRLLAWFRHEFRADTGDLVGTLYSADIPDDYRQHPFESEPIGEDTLEVLGSLPPAPTVGMGLPELVSQLEVRLVTGGYQLPPGLVRRVLTAWLRGDLVILVGQPGTGKTLFATLLGLAMSDVLGLDTPITVAVRADFDETEFIGYERLDGTPELRQFAQEVLMTENPLEARVVVLEEFNLAAIETYLASVLVATQEQTRQVQLPGGTLGKLPVDTFVLATCNSYRDEPETRTRVSSPTKRRSTIVTMPNVLGDRFDEDPDNAVLSLVENLVAVEAARVDSRRAQSRPSQFDSLRGAALGTVTTLADISDHAKDMLVAVSGALLRTSAGRSWFTMGLLRDVVLSIAHAERDADAELLALGEAVADKLIHQVRGTHADIEELREVCAQLPNAAEIASMIDRMMDGPSDELLPLL
;
A
#
# COMPACT_ATOMS: atom_id res chain seq x y z
N MET A 1 -0.39 -33.37 20.00
CA MET A 1 -0.69 -32.36 21.03
C MET A 1 -2.09 -31.88 20.71
N PRO A 2 -3.14 -32.32 21.42
CA PRO A 2 -4.51 -31.89 21.14
C PRO A 2 -4.73 -30.42 21.54
N TYR A 3 -5.08 -29.58 20.57
CA TYR A 3 -5.44 -28.18 20.73
C TYR A 3 -6.90 -27.95 20.33
N ALA A 4 -7.50 -26.88 20.86
CA ALA A 4 -8.87 -26.52 20.50
C ALA A 4 -8.96 -26.18 19.00
N PRO A 5 -9.85 -26.82 18.24
CA PRO A 5 -9.98 -26.60 16.81
C PRO A 5 -10.57 -25.20 16.51
N ALA A 6 -10.22 -24.63 15.36
CA ALA A 6 -10.63 -23.29 14.97
C ALA A 6 -12.16 -23.08 15.03
N ALA A 7 -12.93 -24.07 14.57
CA ALA A 7 -14.39 -24.01 14.56
C ALA A 7 -14.99 -23.83 15.97
N LEU A 8 -14.41 -24.48 16.99
CA LEU A 8 -14.88 -24.34 18.38
C LEU A 8 -14.48 -23.00 18.98
N VAL A 9 -13.26 -22.51 18.70
CA VAL A 9 -12.83 -21.19 19.17
C VAL A 9 -13.71 -20.09 18.60
N LEU A 10 -14.04 -20.14 17.31
CA LEU A 10 -14.94 -19.17 16.67
C LEU A 10 -16.36 -19.24 17.25
N SER A 11 -16.90 -20.46 17.42
CA SER A 11 -18.22 -20.65 18.04
C SER A 11 -18.28 -20.12 19.48
N ALA A 12 -17.20 -20.27 20.24
CA ALA A 12 -17.08 -19.72 21.58
C ALA A 12 -17.05 -18.20 21.58
N VAL A 13 -16.33 -17.56 20.64
CA VAL A 13 -16.31 -16.10 20.50
C VAL A 13 -17.70 -15.56 20.16
N ASP A 14 -18.41 -16.19 19.24
CA ASP A 14 -19.79 -15.80 18.89
C ASP A 14 -20.74 -15.95 20.08
N ALA A 15 -20.58 -17.01 20.88
CA ALA A 15 -21.38 -17.23 22.08
C ALA A 15 -21.05 -16.25 23.23
N LEU A 16 -19.81 -15.74 23.26
CA LEU A 16 -19.38 -14.73 24.24
C LEU A 16 -19.85 -13.32 23.85
N ASP A 17 -20.23 -13.05 22.60
CA ASP A 17 -20.65 -11.70 22.20
C ASP A 17 -21.85 -11.20 23.02
N GLY A 18 -21.73 -9.98 23.53
CA GLY A 18 -22.71 -9.39 24.44
C GLY A 18 -22.56 -9.81 25.91
N ALA A 19 -21.60 -10.69 26.25
CA ALA A 19 -21.35 -11.04 27.64
C ALA A 19 -20.83 -9.85 28.46
N TYR A 20 -21.17 -9.82 29.76
CA TYR A 20 -20.72 -8.75 30.64
C TYR A 20 -19.21 -8.86 30.88
N PRO A 21 -18.42 -7.77 30.80
CA PRO A 21 -16.96 -7.83 30.97
C PRO A 21 -16.50 -8.44 32.30
N PHE A 22 -17.33 -8.40 33.36
CA PHE A 22 -17.00 -9.08 34.62
C PHE A 22 -16.94 -10.60 34.47
N ALA A 23 -17.89 -11.17 33.73
CA ALA A 23 -17.98 -12.62 33.54
C ALA A 23 -16.77 -13.16 32.76
N VAL A 24 -16.22 -12.34 31.86
CA VAL A 24 -15.14 -12.76 30.95
C VAL A 24 -13.75 -12.35 31.43
N VAL A 25 -13.61 -11.23 32.15
CA VAL A 25 -12.29 -10.67 32.54
C VAL A 25 -12.15 -10.52 34.06
N THR A 26 -13.00 -9.70 34.70
CA THR A 26 -12.76 -9.32 36.11
C THR A 26 -12.87 -10.50 37.07
N PHE A 27 -13.88 -11.37 36.92
CA PHE A 27 -14.00 -12.55 37.78
C PHE A 27 -12.91 -13.58 37.52
N PRO A 28 -12.61 -13.99 36.27
CA PRO A 28 -11.44 -14.84 36.03
C PRO A 28 -10.15 -14.26 36.62
N ALA A 29 -9.88 -12.96 36.46
CA ALA A 29 -8.69 -12.33 37.04
C ALA A 29 -8.67 -12.40 38.58
N LEU A 30 -9.79 -12.07 39.24
CA LEU A 30 -9.89 -12.07 40.69
C LEU A 30 -9.79 -13.49 41.26
N LEU A 31 -10.50 -14.45 40.67
CA LEU A 31 -10.49 -15.83 41.13
C LEU A 31 -9.12 -16.49 40.93
N ARG A 32 -8.41 -16.19 39.82
CA ARG A 32 -7.02 -16.61 39.61
C ARG A 32 -6.11 -16.01 40.68
N ALA A 33 -6.24 -14.72 40.98
CA ALA A 33 -5.47 -14.08 42.05
C ALA A 33 -5.74 -14.73 43.41
N ALA A 34 -7.00 -15.05 43.72
CA ALA A 34 -7.39 -15.72 44.96
C ALA A 34 -6.82 -17.14 45.05
N ARG A 35 -6.84 -17.91 43.95
CA ARG A 35 -6.19 -19.22 43.85
C ARG A 35 -4.70 -19.13 44.15
N VAL A 36 -3.99 -18.22 43.47
CA VAL A 36 -2.54 -18.03 43.64
C VAL A 36 -2.21 -17.61 45.07
N ALA A 37 -3.04 -16.77 45.69
CA ALA A 37 -2.89 -16.35 47.08
C ALA A 37 -3.31 -17.44 48.09
N GLY A 38 -3.99 -18.51 47.66
CA GLY A 38 -4.55 -19.53 48.55
C GLY A 38 -5.67 -19.01 49.46
N ARG A 39 -6.44 -18.02 49.01
CA ARG A 39 -7.50 -17.35 49.80
C ARG A 39 -8.89 -17.58 49.21
N ASP A 40 -9.91 -17.54 50.05
CA ASP A 40 -11.31 -17.55 49.61
C ASP A 40 -11.73 -16.12 49.21
N PRO A 41 -12.05 -15.87 47.93
CA PRO A 41 -12.43 -14.54 47.44
C PRO A 41 -13.78 -14.05 47.95
N VAL A 42 -14.64 -14.90 48.52
CA VAL A 42 -15.94 -14.51 49.08
C VAL A 42 -15.80 -14.11 50.54
N THR A 43 -15.17 -14.96 51.35
CA THR A 43 -15.09 -14.75 52.80
C THR A 43 -13.89 -13.91 53.22
N GLU A 44 -12.71 -14.15 52.64
CA GLU A 44 -11.46 -13.50 53.03
C GLU A 44 -11.07 -12.31 52.13
N GLY A 45 -11.40 -12.41 50.84
CA GLY A 45 -10.96 -11.48 49.80
C GLY A 45 -9.49 -11.63 49.42
N VAL A 46 -9.10 -10.95 48.35
CA VAL A 46 -7.74 -10.99 47.80
C VAL A 46 -7.25 -9.60 47.42
N GLU A 47 -5.94 -9.36 47.54
CA GLU A 47 -5.30 -8.16 47.01
C GLU A 47 -5.42 -8.15 45.49
N PHE A 48 -6.17 -7.20 44.94
CA PHE A 48 -6.56 -7.22 43.53
C PHE A 48 -6.71 -5.80 42.97
N GLY A 49 -6.46 -5.64 41.67
CA GLY A 49 -6.68 -4.38 40.98
C GLY A 49 -6.48 -4.47 39.47
N SER A 50 -6.30 -3.31 38.85
CA SER A 50 -6.12 -3.20 37.40
C SER A 50 -4.86 -3.91 36.89
N SER A 51 -3.84 -4.10 37.73
CA SER A 51 -2.63 -4.83 37.36
C SER A 51 -2.89 -6.31 37.07
N ASP A 52 -3.76 -6.94 37.88
CA ASP A 52 -4.08 -8.37 37.74
C ASP A 52 -4.97 -8.61 36.51
N GLU A 53 -5.91 -7.71 36.24
CA GLU A 53 -6.67 -7.71 34.99
C GLU A 53 -5.80 -7.43 33.76
N SER A 54 -4.81 -6.53 33.87
CA SER A 54 -3.87 -6.26 32.78
C SER A 54 -3.05 -7.50 32.45
N ALA A 55 -2.53 -8.20 33.47
CA ALA A 55 -1.80 -9.45 33.28
C ALA A 55 -2.68 -10.52 32.59
N LEU A 56 -3.96 -10.64 32.99
CA LEU A 56 -4.89 -11.55 32.34
C LEU A 56 -5.15 -11.18 30.87
N LEU A 57 -5.38 -9.90 30.58
CA LEU A 57 -5.62 -9.43 29.21
C LEU A 57 -4.38 -9.60 28.33
N GLU A 58 -3.18 -9.32 28.87
CA GLU A 58 -1.91 -9.51 28.17
C GLU A 58 -1.66 -10.98 27.82
N GLU A 59 -1.99 -11.90 28.72
CA GLU A 59 -1.78 -13.33 28.53
C GLU A 59 -2.80 -13.95 27.56
N TYR A 60 -4.09 -13.61 27.69
CA TYR A 60 -5.15 -14.33 27.00
C TYR A 60 -5.90 -13.53 25.93
N PHE A 61 -5.77 -12.21 25.87
CA PHE A 61 -6.58 -11.39 24.97
C PHE A 61 -5.74 -10.61 23.95
N VAL A 62 -4.40 -10.65 24.07
CA VAL A 62 -3.51 -10.15 23.02
C VAL A 62 -3.47 -11.16 21.88
N LEU A 63 -3.90 -10.73 20.70
CA LEU A 63 -3.69 -11.46 19.46
C LEU A 63 -2.56 -10.80 18.66
N PRO A 64 -1.82 -11.55 17.81
CA PRO A 64 -0.82 -10.96 16.96
C PRO A 64 -1.45 -9.95 15.99
N ARG A 65 -0.66 -8.95 15.58
CA ARG A 65 -1.03 -7.97 14.53
C ARG A 65 -2.41 -7.29 14.78
N PRO A 66 -2.63 -6.62 15.92
CA PRO A 66 -3.88 -5.88 16.15
C PRO A 66 -4.02 -4.73 15.13
N PRO A 67 -5.24 -4.36 14.71
CA PRO A 67 -5.48 -3.22 13.79
C PRO A 67 -4.90 -1.89 14.30
N GLU A 68 -5.01 -1.66 15.61
CA GLU A 68 -4.50 -0.48 16.31
C GLU A 68 -3.50 -0.90 17.42
N PRO A 69 -2.22 -0.45 17.39
CA PRO A 69 -1.23 -0.82 18.41
C PRO A 69 -1.57 -0.40 19.85
N ASP A 70 -2.39 0.65 20.03
CA ASP A 70 -2.86 1.10 21.34
C ASP A 70 -4.09 0.32 21.85
N ARG A 71 -4.68 -0.54 21.01
CA ARG A 71 -5.78 -1.44 21.33
C ARG A 71 -5.41 -2.91 21.13
N PRO A 72 -4.51 -3.47 21.96
CA PRO A 72 -4.00 -4.81 21.73
C PRO A 72 -4.95 -5.93 22.19
N TYR A 73 -6.01 -5.63 22.95
CA TYR A 73 -6.85 -6.66 23.55
C TYR A 73 -8.09 -6.93 22.69
N ARG A 74 -8.20 -8.13 22.11
CA ARG A 74 -9.42 -8.60 21.44
C ARG A 74 -10.48 -8.88 22.49
N ALA A 75 -11.64 -8.24 22.41
CA ALA A 75 -12.77 -8.42 23.30
C ALA A 75 -13.79 -9.40 22.69
N PRO A 76 -13.75 -10.70 23.02
CA PRO A 76 -14.75 -11.66 22.53
C PRO A 76 -16.17 -11.34 23.02
N TRP A 77 -16.30 -10.50 24.05
CA TRP A 77 -17.59 -10.11 24.62
C TRP A 77 -18.27 -8.93 23.91
N SER A 78 -17.65 -8.36 22.87
CA SER A 78 -18.26 -7.24 22.13
C SER A 78 -17.80 -7.17 20.68
N SER A 79 -18.69 -7.52 19.76
CA SER A 79 -18.49 -7.30 18.32
C SER A 79 -18.40 -5.81 17.95
N LYS A 80 -19.18 -4.94 18.63
CA LYS A 80 -19.17 -3.48 18.40
C LYS A 80 -17.87 -2.79 18.82
N ALA A 81 -17.23 -3.28 19.88
CA ALA A 81 -16.00 -2.75 20.42
C ALA A 81 -14.97 -3.87 20.60
N ALA A 82 -14.69 -4.55 19.49
CA ALA A 82 -13.90 -5.77 19.46
C ALA A 82 -12.44 -5.59 19.89
N TRP A 83 -11.93 -4.36 19.95
CA TRP A 83 -10.56 -4.07 20.40
C TRP A 83 -10.53 -3.02 21.50
N GLN A 84 -9.90 -3.36 22.64
CA GLN A 84 -9.84 -2.51 23.83
C GLN A 84 -8.46 -1.89 24.02
N LYS A 85 -8.46 -0.63 24.49
CA LYS A 85 -7.23 0.14 24.75
C LYS A 85 -6.38 -0.50 25.86
N LYS A 86 -5.06 -0.31 25.82
CA LYS A 86 -4.14 -0.73 26.90
C LYS A 86 -4.58 -0.27 28.30
N LYS A 87 -5.19 0.92 28.39
CA LYS A 87 -5.71 1.50 29.65
C LYS A 87 -7.07 0.96 30.09
N TYR A 88 -7.66 -0.01 29.39
CA TYR A 88 -9.01 -0.52 29.68
C TYR A 88 -9.17 -1.03 31.13
N PRO A 89 -8.21 -1.77 31.73
CA PRO A 89 -8.29 -2.22 33.13
C PRO A 89 -8.39 -1.09 34.17
N GLY A 90 -7.58 -0.04 34.00
CA GLY A 90 -7.60 1.15 34.87
C GLY A 90 -8.67 2.17 34.51
N GLY A 91 -9.43 1.94 33.44
CA GLY A 91 -10.46 2.84 32.94
C GLY A 91 -11.83 2.20 33.03
N GLY A 92 -12.19 1.42 32.01
CA GLY A 92 -13.50 0.78 31.88
C GLY A 92 -13.78 -0.19 33.02
N LEU A 93 -12.89 -1.17 33.23
CA LEU A 93 -13.09 -2.18 34.28
C LEU A 93 -13.05 -1.56 35.68
N GLN A 94 -12.15 -0.60 35.93
CA GLN A 94 -12.11 0.12 37.20
C GLN A 94 -13.41 0.85 37.51
N ARG A 95 -14.02 1.53 36.53
CA ARG A 95 -15.34 2.18 36.71
C ARG A 95 -16.41 1.17 37.08
N LEU A 96 -16.45 0.03 36.39
CA LEU A 96 -17.40 -1.04 36.68
C LEU A 96 -17.21 -1.59 38.11
N ARG A 97 -15.97 -1.83 38.55
CA ARG A 97 -15.67 -2.25 39.92
C ARG A 97 -16.12 -1.23 40.96
N THR A 98 -15.81 0.05 40.74
CA THR A 98 -16.21 1.12 41.67
C THR A 98 -17.72 1.30 41.73
N ASP A 99 -18.44 1.16 40.61
CA ASP A 99 -19.90 1.25 40.57
C ASP A 99 -20.56 0.12 41.38
N TRP A 100 -20.18 -1.13 41.14
CA TRP A 100 -20.70 -2.27 41.91
C TRP A 100 -20.34 -2.20 43.39
N ASN A 101 -19.09 -1.86 43.71
CA ASN A 101 -18.67 -1.63 45.09
C ASN A 101 -19.44 -0.48 45.77
N GLY A 102 -19.68 0.63 45.06
CA GLY A 102 -20.45 1.76 45.58
C GLY A 102 -21.90 1.41 45.92
N ARG A 103 -22.46 0.41 45.24
CA ARG A 103 -23.78 -0.18 45.54
C ARG A 103 -23.74 -1.21 46.66
N GLY A 104 -22.55 -1.63 47.09
CA GLY A 104 -22.37 -2.74 48.04
C GLY A 104 -22.84 -4.09 47.48
N ARG A 105 -22.72 -4.28 46.16
CA ARG A 105 -23.25 -5.43 45.41
C ARG A 105 -22.14 -6.02 44.54
N VAL A 106 -22.16 -7.32 44.30
CA VAL A 106 -21.25 -8.08 43.40
C VAL A 106 -19.78 -8.08 43.85
N LEU A 107 -19.19 -6.91 44.11
CA LEU A 107 -17.84 -6.71 44.62
C LEU A 107 -17.86 -5.80 45.85
N LEU A 108 -16.98 -6.09 46.82
CA LEU A 108 -16.72 -5.24 47.98
C LEU A 108 -15.24 -4.91 48.07
N GLN A 109 -14.91 -3.65 48.30
CA GLN A 109 -13.56 -3.14 48.45
C GLN A 109 -13.29 -2.80 49.91
N GLU A 110 -12.26 -3.41 50.48
CA GLU A 110 -11.69 -3.05 51.77
C GLU A 110 -10.35 -2.33 51.54
N LYS A 111 -10.30 -1.04 51.89
CA LYS A 111 -9.08 -0.25 51.75
C LYS A 111 -8.03 -0.74 52.71
N SER A 112 -6.83 -0.98 52.20
CA SER A 112 -5.69 -1.32 53.06
C SER A 112 -5.40 -0.19 54.04
N ALA A 113 -5.32 -0.49 55.34
CA ALA A 113 -5.04 0.47 56.41
C ALA A 113 -3.58 0.97 56.43
N SER A 114 -2.70 0.34 55.65
CA SER A 114 -1.27 0.65 55.59
C SER A 114 -1.00 1.62 54.44
N ALA A 115 -0.67 2.87 54.76
CA ALA A 115 -0.25 3.87 53.77
C ALA A 115 0.99 3.38 52.99
N GLY A 116 0.79 2.91 51.75
CA GLY A 116 1.82 2.88 50.71
C GLY A 116 2.40 1.51 50.28
N THR A 117 2.05 0.39 50.90
CA THR A 117 2.68 -0.92 50.54
C THR A 117 1.72 -2.08 50.25
N ARG A 118 0.45 -2.01 50.65
CA ARG A 118 -0.53 -3.08 50.38
C ARG A 118 -1.63 -2.61 49.43
N ARG A 119 -1.96 -3.44 48.44
CA ARG A 119 -3.09 -3.22 47.51
C ARG A 119 -4.43 -3.38 48.26
N ASP A 120 -5.49 -2.82 47.70
CA ASP A 120 -6.84 -2.98 48.26
C ASP A 120 -7.29 -4.44 48.18
N ILE A 121 -8.04 -4.87 49.20
CA ILE A 121 -8.61 -6.21 49.26
C ILE A 121 -9.99 -6.15 48.60
N TRP A 122 -10.20 -6.98 47.60
CA TRP A 122 -11.48 -7.14 46.93
C TRP A 122 -12.12 -8.47 47.28
N ARG A 123 -13.45 -8.46 47.47
CA ARG A 123 -14.28 -9.64 47.74
C ARG A 123 -15.38 -9.75 46.71
N ILE A 124 -15.74 -10.98 46.35
CA ILE A 124 -16.96 -11.29 45.61
C ILE A 124 -18.09 -11.49 46.62
N THR A 125 -19.27 -10.92 46.39
CA THR A 125 -20.43 -11.19 47.27
C THR A 125 -20.97 -12.60 47.04
N ALA A 126 -21.56 -13.23 48.06
CA ALA A 126 -22.03 -14.62 47.94
C ALA A 126 -23.15 -14.82 46.89
N ASP A 127 -23.84 -13.74 46.52
CA ASP A 127 -24.95 -13.64 45.58
C ASP A 127 -24.58 -12.89 44.27
N ALA A 128 -23.27 -12.74 44.01
CA ALA A 128 -22.77 -11.91 42.92
C ALA A 128 -23.28 -12.37 41.54
N GLY A 129 -23.38 -13.68 41.31
CA GLY A 129 -23.84 -14.23 40.05
C GLY A 129 -25.35 -14.01 39.85
N HIS A 130 -26.15 -14.22 40.89
CA HIS A 130 -27.58 -13.89 40.87
C HIS A 130 -27.86 -12.40 40.64
N ILE A 131 -27.09 -11.51 41.27
CA ILE A 131 -27.24 -10.06 41.08
C ILE A 131 -26.90 -9.67 39.64
N LEU A 132 -25.80 -10.15 39.06
CA LEU A 132 -25.43 -9.79 37.69
C LEU A 132 -26.45 -10.28 36.66
N THR A 133 -26.99 -11.49 36.83
CA THR A 133 -28.02 -12.02 35.93
C THR A 133 -29.34 -11.24 36.03
N THR A 134 -29.76 -10.86 37.23
CA THR A 134 -31.05 -10.18 37.45
C THR A 134 -31.01 -8.66 37.27
N GLU A 135 -30.00 -7.97 37.81
CA GLU A 135 -29.90 -6.50 37.77
C GLU A 135 -29.17 -5.98 36.53
N ALA A 136 -28.14 -6.68 36.05
CA ALA A 136 -27.42 -6.28 34.83
C ALA A 136 -28.02 -6.90 33.56
N GLY A 137 -29.04 -7.77 33.69
CA GLY A 137 -29.66 -8.50 32.58
C GLY A 137 -28.70 -9.45 31.88
N GLN A 138 -27.66 -9.90 32.58
CA GLN A 138 -26.60 -10.70 31.98
C GLN A 138 -27.10 -12.12 31.69
N SER A 139 -26.91 -12.57 30.46
CA SER A 139 -27.14 -13.97 30.10
C SER A 139 -26.06 -14.87 30.69
N GLN A 140 -26.43 -16.10 31.04
CA GLN A 140 -25.50 -17.07 31.56
C GLN A 140 -24.41 -17.37 30.53
N VAL A 141 -23.14 -17.37 30.98
CA VAL A 141 -21.97 -17.67 30.14
C VAL A 141 -21.57 -19.13 30.36
N ARG A 142 -21.40 -19.93 29.31
CA ARG A 142 -20.95 -21.31 29.47
C ARG A 142 -19.46 -21.33 29.78
N LEU A 143 -19.05 -22.09 30.79
CA LEU A 143 -17.64 -22.20 31.16
C LEU A 143 -16.79 -22.78 30.03
N VAL A 144 -17.36 -23.64 29.18
CA VAL A 144 -16.66 -24.21 28.04
C VAL A 144 -16.30 -23.15 26.98
N ASP A 145 -17.12 -22.12 26.77
CA ASP A 145 -16.80 -21.03 25.83
C ASP A 145 -15.62 -20.19 26.34
N LEU A 146 -15.59 -19.92 27.66
CA LEU A 146 -14.43 -19.30 28.29
C LEU A 146 -13.21 -20.22 28.19
N ALA A 147 -13.36 -21.51 28.48
CA ALA A 147 -12.25 -22.46 28.39
C ALA A 147 -11.66 -22.53 26.97
N LEU A 148 -12.49 -22.51 25.93
CA LEU A 148 -12.07 -22.45 24.52
C LEU A 148 -11.33 -21.15 24.20
N TRP A 149 -11.80 -20.00 24.70
CA TRP A 149 -11.09 -18.74 24.48
C TRP A 149 -9.73 -18.68 25.19
N PHE A 150 -9.71 -18.98 26.49
CA PHE A 150 -8.52 -18.89 27.34
C PHE A 150 -7.49 -19.99 27.03
N GLY A 151 -7.95 -21.18 26.66
CA GLY A 151 -7.11 -22.35 26.38
C GLY A 151 -6.90 -22.64 24.89
N ARG A 152 -7.19 -21.69 23.99
CA ARG A 152 -7.04 -21.89 22.52
C ARG A 152 -5.64 -22.34 22.10
N ASP A 153 -4.61 -21.92 22.84
CA ASP A 153 -3.19 -22.22 22.58
C ASP A 153 -2.65 -23.32 23.52
N LEU A 154 -3.53 -23.99 24.28
CA LEU A 154 -3.17 -24.97 25.29
C LEU A 154 -3.20 -26.40 24.73
N ASP A 155 -2.11 -27.14 24.93
CA ASP A 155 -2.06 -28.59 24.68
C ASP A 155 -2.74 -29.34 25.83
N VAL A 156 -3.99 -29.77 25.62
CA VAL A 156 -4.76 -30.45 26.68
C VAL A 156 -4.27 -31.88 26.96
N GLY A 157 -3.40 -32.41 26.11
CA GLY A 157 -2.77 -33.72 26.30
C GLY A 157 -1.60 -33.70 27.28
N ASN A 158 -1.08 -32.51 27.61
CA ASN A 158 0.07 -32.31 28.49
C ASN A 158 -0.30 -31.61 29.82
N LEU A 159 -1.55 -31.73 30.24
CA LEU A 159 -2.03 -31.19 31.51
C LEU A 159 -1.50 -32.00 32.70
N GLY A 160 -1.18 -31.31 33.80
CA GLY A 160 -0.73 -31.94 35.05
C GLY A 160 -1.78 -32.88 35.67
N ALA A 161 -1.32 -33.85 36.45
CA ALA A 161 -2.19 -34.84 37.10
C ALA A 161 -3.20 -34.17 38.07
N GLU A 162 -2.82 -33.05 38.68
CA GLU A 162 -3.67 -32.25 39.56
C GLU A 162 -4.85 -31.56 38.87
N VAL A 163 -4.75 -31.38 37.54
CA VAL A 163 -5.83 -30.81 36.72
C VAL A 163 -6.80 -31.92 36.29
N THR A 164 -6.28 -33.11 36.00
CA THR A 164 -7.04 -34.22 35.42
C THR A 164 -7.52 -35.25 36.46
N ALA A 165 -7.13 -35.14 37.72
CA ALA A 165 -7.44 -36.11 38.79
C ALA A 165 -8.93 -36.42 39.01
N GLY A 166 -9.84 -35.56 38.56
CA GLY A 166 -11.29 -35.74 38.68
C GLY A 166 -11.99 -36.24 37.41
N LEU A 167 -11.25 -36.49 36.33
CA LEU A 167 -11.80 -36.95 35.05
C LEU A 167 -11.82 -38.47 35.00
N ASP A 168 -12.85 -39.04 34.39
CA ASP A 168 -12.95 -40.48 34.15
C ASP A 168 -12.12 -40.91 32.92
N ASP A 169 -11.94 -42.23 32.76
CA ASP A 169 -11.21 -42.80 31.62
C ASP A 169 -11.91 -42.55 30.26
N SER A 170 -13.18 -42.11 30.27
CA SER A 170 -13.97 -41.75 29.10
C SER A 170 -13.94 -40.25 28.77
N ALA A 171 -13.23 -39.44 29.56
CA ALA A 171 -13.20 -37.99 29.39
C ALA A 171 -12.54 -37.60 28.06
N GLU A 172 -13.28 -36.80 27.29
CA GLU A 172 -12.82 -36.27 26.00
C GLU A 172 -11.90 -35.06 26.21
N ASP A 173 -11.22 -34.63 25.14
CA ASP A 173 -10.29 -33.49 25.21
C ASP A 173 -10.98 -32.18 25.62
N ILE A 174 -12.27 -32.02 25.30
CA ILE A 174 -13.07 -30.86 25.76
C ILE A 174 -13.35 -30.88 27.26
N ASP A 175 -13.51 -32.07 27.86
CA ASP A 175 -13.68 -32.22 29.31
C ASP A 175 -12.36 -31.87 30.04
N ARG A 176 -11.22 -32.23 29.44
CA ARG A 176 -9.88 -31.84 29.91
C ARG A 176 -9.67 -30.33 29.87
N LEU A 177 -10.07 -29.67 28.78
CA LEU A 177 -10.02 -28.22 28.65
C LEU A 177 -10.86 -27.51 29.72
N LEU A 178 -12.10 -27.99 29.95
CA LEU A 178 -12.96 -27.44 30.98
C LEU A 178 -12.40 -27.67 32.39
N ALA A 179 -11.82 -28.84 32.66
CA ALA A 179 -11.17 -29.14 33.93
C ALA A 179 -9.97 -28.21 34.18
N TRP A 180 -9.15 -27.95 33.15
CA TRP A 180 -8.09 -26.94 33.22
C TRP A 180 -8.62 -25.57 33.59
N PHE A 181 -9.67 -25.10 32.91
CA PHE A 181 -10.24 -23.78 33.20
C PHE A 181 -10.76 -23.69 34.64
N ARG A 182 -11.46 -24.72 35.12
CA ARG A 182 -11.93 -24.78 36.52
C ARG A 182 -10.78 -24.83 37.51
N HIS A 183 -9.69 -25.53 37.20
CA HIS A 183 -8.51 -25.56 38.05
C HIS A 183 -7.82 -24.19 38.11
N GLU A 184 -7.62 -23.55 36.96
CA GLU A 184 -6.89 -22.28 36.84
C GLU A 184 -7.65 -21.11 37.48
N PHE A 185 -8.98 -21.08 37.29
CA PHE A 185 -9.83 -19.97 37.67
C PHE A 185 -10.78 -20.25 38.83
N ARG A 186 -10.90 -21.48 39.34
CA ARG A 186 -11.80 -21.85 40.47
C ARG A 186 -13.20 -21.22 40.37
N ALA A 187 -13.83 -21.38 39.21
CA ALA A 187 -15.13 -20.76 38.89
C ALA A 187 -16.27 -21.19 39.83
N ASP A 188 -16.13 -22.33 40.53
CA ASP A 188 -17.09 -22.89 41.50
C ASP A 188 -17.18 -22.10 42.84
N THR A 189 -16.91 -20.80 42.79
CA THR A 189 -16.88 -19.90 43.95
C THR A 189 -18.24 -19.23 44.14
N GLY A 190 -18.74 -19.20 45.38
CA GLY A 190 -20.00 -18.52 45.71
C GLY A 190 -21.20 -19.13 44.97
N ASP A 191 -22.06 -18.27 44.40
CA ASP A 191 -23.20 -18.68 43.56
C ASP A 191 -22.90 -18.62 42.06
N LEU A 192 -21.65 -18.39 41.64
CA LEU A 192 -21.31 -18.07 40.25
C LEU A 192 -21.71 -19.18 39.28
N VAL A 193 -21.38 -20.45 39.59
CA VAL A 193 -21.84 -21.59 38.80
C VAL A 193 -23.28 -21.93 39.16
N GLY A 194 -24.13 -22.06 38.14
CA GLY A 194 -25.57 -22.22 38.28
C GLY A 194 -26.35 -20.90 38.23
N THR A 195 -25.67 -19.75 38.28
CA THR A 195 -26.28 -18.44 38.00
C THR A 195 -25.60 -17.76 36.81
N LEU A 196 -24.44 -17.13 37.01
CA LEU A 196 -23.69 -16.43 35.97
C LEU A 196 -23.02 -17.39 34.99
N TYR A 197 -22.55 -18.53 35.48
CA TYR A 197 -21.87 -19.54 34.68
C TYR A 197 -22.68 -20.82 34.56
N SER A 198 -22.70 -21.42 33.36
CA SER A 198 -23.19 -22.78 33.15
C SER A 198 -22.03 -23.77 33.03
N ALA A 199 -22.21 -24.94 33.62
CA ALA A 199 -21.32 -26.08 33.50
C ALA A 199 -21.56 -26.92 32.21
N ASP A 200 -22.64 -26.61 31.47
CA ASP A 200 -23.09 -27.41 30.34
C ASP A 200 -22.12 -27.30 29.15
N ILE A 201 -21.82 -28.45 28.55
CA ILE A 201 -21.08 -28.54 27.28
C ILE A 201 -22.08 -28.87 26.19
N PRO A 202 -22.23 -28.04 25.14
CA PRO A 202 -23.10 -28.34 24.01
C PRO A 202 -22.72 -29.66 23.32
N ASP A 203 -23.70 -30.49 22.97
CA ASP A 203 -23.47 -31.77 22.29
C ASP A 203 -22.73 -31.59 20.96
N ASP A 204 -23.00 -30.49 20.24
CA ASP A 204 -22.31 -30.17 18.99
C ASP A 204 -20.81 -29.94 19.20
N TYR A 205 -20.38 -29.43 20.35
CA TYR A 205 -18.95 -29.22 20.62
C TYR A 205 -18.20 -30.56 20.71
N ARG A 206 -18.86 -31.63 21.16
CA ARG A 206 -18.27 -32.97 21.23
C ARG A 206 -18.05 -33.60 19.85
N GLN A 207 -18.69 -33.08 18.80
CA GLN A 207 -18.54 -33.58 17.43
C GLN A 207 -17.24 -33.08 16.76
N HIS A 208 -16.56 -32.09 17.35
CA HIS A 208 -15.35 -31.50 16.80
C HIS A 208 -14.10 -32.06 17.50
N PRO A 209 -13.31 -32.93 16.83
CA PRO A 209 -12.08 -33.43 17.42
C PRO A 209 -11.04 -32.31 17.56
N PHE A 210 -10.23 -32.40 18.62
CA PHE A 210 -9.11 -31.49 18.82
C PHE A 210 -8.00 -31.73 17.78
N GLU A 211 -7.29 -30.66 17.43
CA GLU A 211 -6.30 -30.64 16.35
C GLU A 211 -4.88 -30.85 16.87
N SER A 212 -3.94 -31.23 16.01
CA SER A 212 -2.54 -31.47 16.40
C SER A 212 -1.71 -30.19 16.56
N GLU A 213 -2.21 -29.07 16.06
CA GLU A 213 -1.56 -27.77 16.05
C GLU A 213 -2.52 -26.71 16.63
N PRO A 214 -2.01 -25.62 17.24
CA PRO A 214 -2.83 -24.48 17.66
C PRO A 214 -3.54 -23.83 16.47
N ILE A 215 -4.50 -22.94 16.75
CA ILE A 215 -5.21 -22.20 15.71
C ILE A 215 -4.23 -21.45 14.78
N GLY A 216 -4.46 -21.60 13.47
CA GLY A 216 -3.62 -21.00 12.44
C GLY A 216 -3.88 -19.51 12.19
N GLU A 217 -3.07 -18.92 11.30
CA GLU A 217 -3.16 -17.48 10.95
C GLU A 217 -4.54 -17.12 10.38
N ASP A 218 -5.12 -17.95 9.52
CA ASP A 218 -6.45 -17.74 8.94
C ASP A 218 -7.54 -17.56 10.01
N THR A 219 -7.43 -18.31 11.12
CA THR A 219 -8.39 -18.19 12.23
C THR A 219 -8.18 -16.90 13.01
N LEU A 220 -6.93 -16.50 13.22
CA LEU A 220 -6.59 -15.24 13.87
C LEU A 220 -7.09 -14.04 13.05
N GLU A 221 -7.04 -14.12 11.72
CA GLU A 221 -7.61 -13.10 10.82
C GLU A 221 -9.13 -12.99 10.95
N VAL A 222 -9.84 -14.12 11.03
CA VAL A 222 -11.29 -14.13 11.31
C VAL A 222 -11.59 -13.54 12.71
N LEU A 223 -10.69 -13.76 13.68
CA LEU A 223 -10.73 -13.10 15.00
C LEU A 223 -10.32 -11.62 14.96
N GLY A 224 -10.02 -11.06 13.79
CA GLY A 224 -9.77 -9.65 13.53
C GLY A 224 -8.32 -9.21 13.61
N SER A 225 -7.36 -10.14 13.73
CA SER A 225 -5.94 -9.83 13.50
C SER A 225 -5.73 -9.40 12.04
N LEU A 226 -4.80 -8.49 11.80
CA LEU A 226 -4.41 -8.18 10.44
C LEU A 226 -3.68 -9.39 9.81
N PRO A 227 -3.83 -9.61 8.49
CA PRO A 227 -3.08 -10.64 7.79
C PRO A 227 -1.57 -10.41 7.95
N PRO A 228 -0.74 -11.46 7.91
CA PRO A 228 0.70 -11.30 7.88
C PRO A 228 1.08 -10.43 6.66
N ALA A 229 2.04 -9.54 6.85
CA ALA A 229 2.53 -8.74 5.72
C ALA A 229 3.08 -9.68 4.64
N PRO A 230 2.67 -9.55 3.37
CA PRO A 230 3.24 -10.34 2.30
C PRO A 230 4.75 -10.06 2.25
N THR A 231 5.56 -11.10 2.44
CA THR A 231 7.02 -10.95 2.44
C THR A 231 7.54 -11.16 1.03
N VAL A 232 8.37 -10.22 0.56
CA VAL A 232 9.09 -10.39 -0.69
C VAL A 232 10.24 -11.38 -0.43
N GLY A 233 10.06 -12.63 -0.85
CA GLY A 233 11.06 -13.70 -0.66
C GLY A 233 12.34 -13.52 -1.50
N MET A 234 12.38 -12.54 -2.40
CA MET A 234 13.48 -12.25 -3.30
C MET A 234 14.44 -11.20 -2.72
N GLY A 235 15.74 -11.35 -2.99
CA GLY A 235 16.72 -10.30 -2.71
C GLY A 235 16.57 -9.10 -3.64
N LEU A 236 17.03 -7.91 -3.22
CA LEU A 236 16.98 -6.70 -4.06
C LEU A 236 17.61 -6.89 -5.47
N PRO A 237 18.77 -7.56 -5.63
CA PRO A 237 19.34 -7.79 -6.98
C PRO A 237 18.43 -8.63 -7.88
N GLU A 238 17.78 -9.64 -7.31
CA GLU A 238 16.85 -10.52 -8.03
C GLU A 238 15.59 -9.75 -8.46
N LEU A 239 15.00 -8.99 -7.53
CA LEU A 239 13.85 -8.13 -7.84
C LEU A 239 14.17 -7.12 -8.93
N VAL A 240 15.33 -6.43 -8.85
CA VAL A 240 15.78 -5.52 -9.91
C VAL A 240 15.84 -6.25 -11.24
N SER A 241 16.50 -7.41 -11.30
CA SER A 241 16.64 -8.16 -12.56
C SER A 241 15.29 -8.54 -13.17
N GLN A 242 14.33 -9.01 -12.36
CA GLN A 242 13.00 -9.37 -12.86
C GLN A 242 12.24 -8.15 -13.39
N LEU A 243 12.30 -7.02 -12.70
CA LEU A 243 11.65 -5.79 -13.13
C LEU A 243 12.31 -5.24 -14.41
N GLU A 244 13.63 -5.24 -14.50
CA GLU A 244 14.36 -4.80 -15.70
C GLU A 244 13.97 -5.64 -16.93
N VAL A 245 13.86 -6.97 -16.78
CA VAL A 245 13.39 -7.86 -17.86
C VAL A 245 11.98 -7.49 -18.31
N ARG A 246 11.06 -7.20 -17.38
CA ARG A 246 9.69 -6.78 -17.70
C ARG A 246 9.65 -5.44 -18.44
N LEU A 247 10.45 -4.47 -18.01
CA LEU A 247 10.53 -3.15 -18.66
C LEU A 247 11.06 -3.27 -20.09
N VAL A 248 12.13 -4.05 -20.30
CA VAL A 248 12.71 -4.29 -21.63
C VAL A 248 11.74 -5.04 -22.53
N THR A 249 11.06 -6.06 -22.01
CA THR A 249 10.01 -6.79 -22.74
C THR A 249 8.83 -5.88 -23.10
N GLY A 250 8.53 -4.89 -22.25
CA GLY A 250 7.55 -3.83 -22.50
C GLY A 250 7.99 -2.76 -23.52
N GLY A 251 9.16 -2.93 -24.15
CA GLY A 251 9.69 -2.02 -25.16
C GLY A 251 10.39 -0.78 -24.60
N TYR A 252 10.74 -0.78 -23.32
CA TYR A 252 11.46 0.34 -22.71
C TYR A 252 12.97 0.23 -22.96
N GLN A 253 13.58 1.28 -23.50
CA GLN A 253 15.04 1.39 -23.61
C GLN A 253 15.61 1.78 -22.25
N LEU A 254 15.97 0.77 -21.45
CA LEU A 254 16.31 0.95 -20.04
C LEU A 254 17.73 1.51 -19.83
N PRO A 255 17.90 2.67 -19.18
CA PRO A 255 19.21 3.14 -18.74
C PRO A 255 19.78 2.26 -17.62
N PRO A 256 21.08 1.93 -17.63
CA PRO A 256 21.69 1.06 -16.63
C PRO A 256 21.47 1.54 -15.19
N GLY A 257 20.97 0.64 -14.34
CA GLY A 257 20.79 0.89 -12.90
C GLY A 257 19.66 1.85 -12.52
N LEU A 258 18.82 2.28 -13.47
CA LEU A 258 17.67 3.15 -13.19
C LEU A 258 16.71 2.50 -12.20
N VAL A 259 16.28 1.26 -12.44
CA VAL A 259 15.37 0.51 -11.55
C VAL A 259 15.95 0.40 -10.14
N ARG A 260 17.23 -0.01 -10.04
CA ARG A 260 17.92 -0.11 -8.75
C ARG A 260 17.90 1.21 -7.97
N ARG A 261 18.16 2.34 -8.63
CA ARG A 261 18.14 3.67 -7.97
C ARG A 261 16.75 4.01 -7.42
N VAL A 262 15.70 3.70 -8.18
CA VAL A 262 14.30 3.92 -7.76
C VAL A 262 13.97 3.06 -6.54
N LEU A 263 14.21 1.75 -6.61
CA LEU A 263 13.92 0.83 -5.50
C LEU A 263 14.71 1.18 -4.23
N THR A 264 16.01 1.50 -4.36
CA THR A 264 16.82 1.90 -3.20
C THR A 264 16.34 3.22 -2.58
N ALA A 265 15.75 4.13 -3.36
CA ALA A 265 15.16 5.34 -2.81
C ALA A 265 13.87 5.04 -2.04
N TRP A 266 12.98 4.23 -2.62
CA TRP A 266 11.77 3.77 -1.96
C TRP A 266 12.03 3.02 -0.65
N LEU A 267 13.01 2.12 -0.62
CA LEU A 267 13.40 1.41 0.61
C LEU A 267 13.98 2.31 1.71
N ARG A 268 14.39 3.54 1.37
CA ARG A 268 14.78 4.57 2.35
C ARG A 268 13.61 5.44 2.82
N GLY A 269 12.43 5.26 2.23
CA GLY A 269 11.23 6.06 2.50
C GLY A 269 11.15 7.36 1.68
N ASP A 270 11.98 7.53 0.65
CA ASP A 270 11.94 8.72 -0.20
C ASP A 270 10.85 8.60 -1.27
N LEU A 271 10.22 9.73 -1.61
CA LEU A 271 9.51 9.87 -2.87
C LEU A 271 10.51 9.88 -4.03
N VAL A 272 10.21 9.25 -5.15
CA VAL A 272 11.10 9.29 -6.32
C VAL A 272 10.54 10.26 -7.34
N ILE A 273 11.34 11.21 -7.80
CA ILE A 273 10.95 12.19 -8.82
C ILE A 273 11.83 12.00 -10.05
N LEU A 274 11.22 11.60 -11.15
CA LEU A 274 11.85 11.51 -12.46
C LEU A 274 11.83 12.89 -13.11
N VAL A 275 12.99 13.50 -13.26
CA VAL A 275 13.15 14.83 -13.86
C VAL A 275 13.84 14.69 -15.21
N GLY A 276 13.27 15.31 -16.25
CA GLY A 276 13.92 15.36 -17.55
C GLY A 276 13.04 16.00 -18.59
N GLN A 277 13.57 16.11 -19.80
CA GLN A 277 12.90 16.73 -20.93
C GLN A 277 11.68 15.91 -21.39
N PRO A 278 10.69 16.53 -22.05
CA PRO A 278 9.61 15.80 -22.71
C PRO A 278 10.15 14.72 -23.65
N GLY A 279 9.50 13.56 -23.69
CA GLY A 279 9.91 12.44 -24.57
C GLY A 279 11.09 11.59 -24.09
N THR A 280 11.70 11.86 -22.93
CA THR A 280 12.71 10.97 -22.28
C THR A 280 12.14 9.66 -21.71
N GLY A 281 10.84 9.42 -21.86
CA GLY A 281 10.20 8.17 -21.42
C GLY A 281 9.85 8.10 -19.93
N LYS A 282 9.77 9.23 -19.22
CA LYS A 282 9.46 9.29 -17.77
C LYS A 282 8.12 8.61 -17.42
N THR A 283 7.06 9.00 -18.12
CA THR A 283 5.71 8.45 -17.94
C THR A 283 5.69 6.97 -18.27
N LEU A 284 6.27 6.58 -19.42
CA LEU A 284 6.34 5.18 -19.83
C LEU A 284 7.09 4.32 -18.80
N PHE A 285 8.22 4.80 -18.29
CA PHE A 285 8.96 4.11 -17.23
C PHE A 285 8.12 3.97 -15.96
N ALA A 286 7.47 5.04 -15.51
CA ALA A 286 6.67 5.02 -14.30
C ALA A 286 5.48 4.06 -14.39
N THR A 287 4.77 4.07 -15.52
CA THR A 287 3.68 3.14 -15.79
C THR A 287 4.17 1.69 -15.84
N LEU A 288 5.23 1.40 -16.61
CA LEU A 288 5.76 0.04 -16.75
C LEU A 288 6.34 -0.50 -15.45
N LEU A 289 7.03 0.33 -14.67
CA LEU A 289 7.56 -0.08 -13.37
C LEU A 289 6.44 -0.37 -12.37
N GLY A 290 5.41 0.47 -12.33
CA GLY A 290 4.25 0.22 -11.47
C GLY A 290 3.55 -1.10 -11.83
N LEU A 291 3.31 -1.34 -13.12
CA LEU A 291 2.69 -2.58 -13.58
C LEU A 291 3.59 -3.80 -13.31
N ALA A 292 4.89 -3.68 -13.54
CA ALA A 292 5.84 -4.74 -13.25
C ALA A 292 5.90 -5.07 -11.75
N MET A 293 5.79 -4.07 -10.87
CA MET A 293 5.69 -4.27 -9.42
C MET A 293 4.42 -5.04 -9.05
N SER A 294 3.27 -4.65 -9.62
CA SER A 294 1.99 -5.36 -9.42
C SER A 294 2.08 -6.81 -9.86
N ASP A 295 2.61 -7.09 -11.06
CA ASP A 295 2.75 -8.44 -11.60
C ASP A 295 3.72 -9.32 -10.80
N VAL A 296 4.90 -8.79 -10.45
CA VAL A 296 5.99 -9.57 -9.83
C VAL A 296 5.72 -9.85 -8.36
N LEU A 297 5.07 -8.91 -7.66
CA LEU A 297 4.85 -9.00 -6.21
C LEU A 297 3.39 -9.29 -5.84
N GLY A 298 2.49 -9.40 -6.81
CA GLY A 298 1.07 -9.62 -6.58
C GLY A 298 0.40 -8.43 -5.88
N LEU A 299 0.86 -7.20 -6.16
CA LEU A 299 0.27 -5.98 -5.58
C LEU A 299 -0.94 -5.53 -6.38
N ASP A 300 -1.78 -4.71 -5.75
CA ASP A 300 -2.83 -3.99 -6.45
C ASP A 300 -2.28 -3.11 -7.58
N THR A 301 -3.15 -2.83 -8.55
CA THR A 301 -2.80 -2.00 -9.70
C THR A 301 -2.34 -0.61 -9.22
N PRO A 302 -1.27 -0.04 -9.82
CA PRO A 302 -0.78 1.27 -9.41
C PRO A 302 -1.84 2.37 -9.55
N ILE A 303 -1.92 3.23 -8.55
CA ILE A 303 -2.78 4.40 -8.59
C ILE A 303 -2.07 5.47 -9.39
N THR A 304 -2.69 5.96 -10.48
CA THR A 304 -2.12 7.04 -11.30
C THR A 304 -2.93 8.31 -11.11
N VAL A 305 -2.25 9.38 -10.69
CA VAL A 305 -2.85 10.69 -10.46
C VAL A 305 -2.21 11.70 -11.40
N ALA A 306 -3.03 12.28 -12.29
CA ALA A 306 -2.58 13.34 -13.19
C ALA A 306 -2.74 14.72 -12.54
N VAL A 307 -1.63 15.40 -12.28
CA VAL A 307 -1.62 16.73 -11.64
C VAL A 307 -1.94 17.81 -12.68
N ARG A 308 -2.85 18.71 -12.33
CA ARG A 308 -3.27 19.88 -13.11
C ARG A 308 -2.72 21.17 -12.50
N ALA A 309 -2.80 22.29 -13.21
CA ALA A 309 -2.26 23.57 -12.71
C ALA A 309 -2.99 24.09 -11.46
N ASP A 310 -4.28 23.77 -11.31
CA ASP A 310 -5.17 24.12 -10.20
C ASP A 310 -5.31 23.00 -9.17
N PHE A 311 -4.45 21.98 -9.22
CA PHE A 311 -4.54 20.79 -8.38
C PHE A 311 -4.19 21.11 -6.92
N ASP A 312 -5.10 20.75 -6.01
CA ASP A 312 -4.99 21.00 -4.57
C ASP A 312 -5.26 19.74 -3.73
N GLU A 313 -5.24 19.89 -2.40
CA GLU A 313 -5.45 18.77 -1.48
C GLU A 313 -6.84 18.13 -1.60
N THR A 314 -7.84 18.88 -2.09
CA THR A 314 -9.20 18.36 -2.29
C THR A 314 -9.28 17.43 -3.49
N GLU A 315 -8.46 17.68 -4.52
CA GLU A 315 -8.30 16.81 -5.68
C GLU A 315 -7.44 15.57 -5.38
N PHE A 316 -6.57 15.64 -4.37
CA PHE A 316 -5.71 14.52 -3.98
C PHE A 316 -6.31 13.61 -2.89
N ILE A 317 -6.80 14.20 -1.80
CA ILE A 317 -7.32 13.49 -0.63
C ILE A 317 -8.86 13.48 -0.64
N GLY A 318 -9.48 14.62 -0.95
CA GLY A 318 -10.92 14.78 -0.91
C GLY A 318 -11.37 16.00 -0.12
N TYR A 319 -12.68 16.17 0.00
CA TYR A 319 -13.29 17.30 0.70
C TYR A 319 -14.52 16.88 1.51
N GLU A 320 -14.99 17.76 2.38
CA GLU A 320 -16.23 17.57 3.12
C GLU A 320 -17.37 18.26 2.37
N ARG A 321 -18.43 17.52 2.07
CA ARG A 321 -19.63 18.07 1.43
C ARG A 321 -20.38 18.98 2.41
N LEU A 322 -21.30 19.78 1.88
CA LEU A 322 -22.11 20.70 2.69
C LEU A 322 -23.00 19.99 3.74
N ASP A 323 -23.27 18.70 3.55
CA ASP A 323 -24.02 17.85 4.49
C ASP A 323 -23.13 17.20 5.58
N GLY A 324 -21.83 17.52 5.59
CA GLY A 324 -20.84 16.96 6.52
C GLY A 324 -20.30 15.58 6.12
N THR A 325 -20.72 15.03 4.97
CA THR A 325 -20.21 13.74 4.50
C THR A 325 -18.88 13.91 3.76
N PRO A 326 -17.86 13.06 4.03
CA PRO A 326 -16.59 13.14 3.31
C PRO A 326 -16.72 12.55 1.89
N GLU A 327 -16.23 13.29 0.90
CA GLU A 327 -15.98 12.80 -0.45
C GLU A 327 -14.48 12.59 -0.63
N LEU A 328 -14.04 11.35 -0.39
CA LEU A 328 -12.64 10.95 -0.52
C LEU A 328 -12.28 10.68 -1.98
N ARG A 329 -11.05 11.01 -2.38
CA ARG A 329 -10.48 10.69 -3.69
C ARG A 329 -9.80 9.33 -3.68
N GLN A 330 -9.41 8.83 -4.85
CA GLN A 330 -8.87 7.48 -5.03
C GLN A 330 -7.69 7.19 -4.10
N PHE A 331 -6.74 8.12 -3.97
CA PHE A 331 -5.61 7.96 -3.06
C PHE A 331 -6.05 7.78 -1.60
N ALA A 332 -6.98 8.61 -1.11
CA ALA A 332 -7.47 8.48 0.26
C ALA A 332 -8.24 7.19 0.50
N GLN A 333 -9.07 6.77 -0.47
CA GLN A 333 -9.86 5.54 -0.37
C GLN A 333 -8.98 4.29 -0.38
N GLU A 334 -8.06 4.19 -1.35
CA GLU A 334 -7.30 2.96 -1.60
C GLU A 334 -5.99 2.87 -0.80
N VAL A 335 -5.45 4.01 -0.33
CA VAL A 335 -4.18 4.04 0.43
C VAL A 335 -4.40 4.41 1.89
N LEU A 336 -5.08 5.52 2.17
CA LEU A 336 -5.18 6.03 3.55
C LEU A 336 -6.22 5.30 4.40
N MET A 337 -7.22 4.70 3.75
CA MET A 337 -8.34 3.98 4.36
C MET A 337 -8.30 2.47 4.06
N THR A 338 -7.17 1.95 3.59
CA THR A 338 -7.03 0.53 3.24
C THR A 338 -7.21 -0.38 4.45
N GLU A 339 -7.89 -1.51 4.24
CA GLU A 339 -8.03 -2.59 5.24
C GLU A 339 -6.73 -3.40 5.39
N ASN A 340 -5.82 -3.31 4.41
CA ASN A 340 -4.54 -4.01 4.36
C ASN A 340 -3.35 -3.03 4.46
N PRO A 341 -3.12 -2.36 5.61
CA PRO A 341 -2.08 -1.35 5.76
C PRO A 341 -0.65 -1.89 5.74
N LEU A 342 -0.49 -3.21 5.63
CA LEU A 342 0.79 -3.93 5.53
C LEU A 342 1.15 -4.26 4.08
N GLU A 343 0.24 -4.09 3.12
CA GLU A 343 0.52 -4.28 1.71
C GLU A 343 1.20 -3.05 1.11
N ALA A 344 2.15 -3.29 0.20
CA ALA A 344 2.79 -2.23 -0.55
C ALA A 344 1.82 -1.61 -1.57
N ARG A 345 1.89 -0.29 -1.73
CA ARG A 345 1.05 0.48 -2.66
C ARG A 345 1.95 1.32 -3.56
N VAL A 346 1.75 1.25 -4.87
CA VAL A 346 2.48 2.09 -5.84
C VAL A 346 1.59 3.23 -6.30
N VAL A 347 2.08 4.46 -6.15
CA VAL A 347 1.38 5.69 -6.55
C VAL A 347 2.22 6.43 -7.57
N VAL A 348 1.68 6.64 -8.77
CA VAL A 348 2.31 7.38 -9.86
C VAL A 348 1.69 8.77 -9.94
N LEU A 349 2.52 9.82 -9.82
CA LEU A 349 2.10 11.21 -9.99
C LEU A 349 2.60 11.73 -11.35
N GLU A 350 1.68 11.99 -12.26
CA GLU A 350 2.00 12.54 -13.58
C GLU A 350 2.03 14.06 -13.56
N GLU A 351 3.05 14.65 -14.19
CA GLU A 351 3.22 16.11 -14.29
C GLU A 351 3.21 16.81 -12.92
N PHE A 352 3.90 16.19 -11.97
CA PHE A 352 3.93 16.48 -10.52
C PHE A 352 4.12 17.95 -10.14
N ASN A 353 4.85 18.72 -10.95
CA ASN A 353 5.17 20.12 -10.68
C ASN A 353 4.36 21.12 -11.51
N LEU A 354 3.26 20.70 -12.15
CA LEU A 354 2.34 21.64 -12.79
C LEU A 354 1.61 22.51 -11.76
N ALA A 355 1.36 21.99 -10.56
CA ALA A 355 0.94 22.74 -9.38
C ALA A 355 2.03 22.74 -8.29
N ALA A 356 1.94 23.70 -7.36
CA ALA A 356 2.81 23.73 -6.20
C ALA A 356 2.53 22.52 -5.30
N ILE A 357 3.56 21.70 -5.09
CA ILE A 357 3.45 20.38 -4.44
C ILE A 357 2.91 20.49 -3.02
N GLU A 358 3.27 21.55 -2.31
CA GLU A 358 2.81 21.82 -0.94
C GLU A 358 1.31 22.08 -0.88
N THR A 359 0.67 22.48 -1.98
CA THR A 359 -0.77 22.77 -2.02
C THR A 359 -1.62 21.49 -1.96
N TYR A 360 -1.10 20.36 -2.42
CA TYR A 360 -1.87 19.11 -2.51
C TYR A 360 -1.27 17.92 -1.76
N LEU A 361 0.04 17.91 -1.51
CA LEU A 361 0.74 16.78 -0.91
C LEU A 361 1.29 17.07 0.49
N ALA A 362 1.07 18.27 1.05
CA ALA A 362 1.66 18.66 2.33
C ALA A 362 1.38 17.66 3.45
N SER A 363 0.11 17.26 3.65
CA SER A 363 -0.26 16.32 4.72
C SER A 363 0.41 14.95 4.55
N VAL A 364 0.55 14.47 3.31
CA VAL A 364 1.24 13.20 3.02
C VAL A 364 2.74 13.33 3.23
N LEU A 365 3.36 14.44 2.80
CA LEU A 365 4.79 14.70 3.02
C LEU A 365 5.15 14.84 4.51
N VAL A 366 4.22 15.29 5.35
CA VAL A 366 4.39 15.30 6.80
C VAL A 366 4.26 13.88 7.34
N ALA A 367 3.21 13.15 6.94
CA ALA A 367 2.96 11.79 7.39
C ALA A 367 4.11 10.81 7.08
N THR A 368 4.87 11.00 5.99
CA THR A 368 6.04 10.15 5.70
C THR A 368 7.17 10.27 6.73
N GLN A 369 7.20 11.33 7.54
CA GLN A 369 8.23 11.57 8.56
C GLN A 369 7.75 11.31 9.99
N GLU A 370 6.44 11.28 10.22
CA GLU A 370 5.87 11.02 11.54
C GLU A 370 5.85 9.52 11.84
N GLN A 371 6.13 9.14 13.10
CA GLN A 371 6.07 7.73 13.52
C GLN A 371 4.68 7.13 13.38
N THR A 372 3.64 7.95 13.55
CA THR A 372 2.23 7.53 13.46
C THR A 372 1.75 7.41 12.01
N ARG A 373 2.41 8.09 11.07
CA ARG A 373 2.06 8.18 9.64
C ARG A 373 0.56 8.49 9.41
N GLN A 374 0.02 9.42 10.18
CA GLN A 374 -1.40 9.79 10.12
C GLN A 374 -1.62 10.98 9.19
N VAL A 375 -2.74 10.96 8.47
CA VAL A 375 -3.20 12.03 7.59
C VAL A 375 -4.62 12.40 8.02
N GLN A 376 -4.86 13.68 8.27
CA GLN A 376 -6.20 14.17 8.57
C GLN A 376 -7.05 14.12 7.29
N LEU A 377 -8.15 13.38 7.34
CA LEU A 377 -9.11 13.32 6.25
C LEU A 377 -10.27 14.31 6.48
N PRO A 378 -10.96 14.73 5.41
CA PRO A 378 -12.22 15.46 5.51
C PRO A 378 -13.23 14.74 6.42
N GLY A 379 -14.09 15.48 7.12
CA GLY A 379 -15.03 14.91 8.09
C GLY A 379 -14.38 14.46 9.42
N GLY A 380 -13.12 14.82 9.67
CA GLY A 380 -12.46 14.61 10.97
C GLY A 380 -11.87 13.22 11.21
N THR A 381 -11.94 12.32 10.22
CA THR A 381 -11.37 10.97 10.34
C THR A 381 -9.85 11.00 10.13
N LEU A 382 -9.11 10.11 10.79
CA LEU A 382 -7.67 9.96 10.58
C LEU A 382 -7.40 8.78 9.64
N GLY A 383 -6.82 9.07 8.48
CA GLY A 383 -6.25 8.06 7.59
C GLY A 383 -4.84 7.69 8.02
N LYS A 384 -4.39 6.49 7.67
CA LYS A 384 -3.05 6.01 7.99
C LYS A 384 -2.31 5.70 6.70
N LEU A 385 -1.16 6.33 6.49
CA LEU A 385 -0.31 6.10 5.33
C LEU A 385 0.53 4.81 5.55
N PRO A 386 0.30 3.74 4.77
CA PRO A 386 1.07 2.49 4.87
C PRO A 386 2.57 2.73 4.72
N VAL A 387 3.38 1.90 5.38
CA VAL A 387 4.85 2.08 5.38
C VAL A 387 5.41 2.03 3.97
N ASP A 388 4.98 1.01 3.22
CA ASP A 388 5.40 0.70 1.85
C ASP A 388 4.49 1.38 0.81
N THR A 389 4.15 2.65 1.05
CA THR A 389 3.56 3.51 0.02
C THR A 389 4.67 4.10 -0.83
N PHE A 390 4.85 3.56 -2.03
CA PHE A 390 5.89 3.92 -2.97
C PHE A 390 5.39 4.96 -3.97
N VAL A 391 5.87 6.20 -3.84
CA VAL A 391 5.49 7.30 -4.74
C VAL A 391 6.53 7.50 -5.83
N LEU A 392 6.10 7.49 -7.09
CA LEU A 392 6.90 7.81 -8.27
C LEU A 392 6.27 8.97 -9.03
N ALA A 393 6.94 10.10 -9.05
CA ALA A 393 6.50 11.31 -9.71
C ALA A 393 7.25 11.54 -11.01
N THR A 394 6.57 12.05 -12.04
CA THR A 394 7.19 12.57 -13.26
C THR A 394 7.15 14.08 -13.25
N CYS A 395 8.25 14.70 -13.63
CA CYS A 395 8.46 16.14 -13.52
C CYS A 395 9.20 16.64 -14.75
N ASN A 396 8.60 17.60 -15.46
CA ASN A 396 9.33 18.36 -16.48
C ASN A 396 10.15 19.43 -15.77
N SER A 397 11.32 19.72 -16.33
CA SER A 397 12.24 20.67 -15.72
C SER A 397 11.64 22.08 -15.70
N TYR A 398 11.57 22.69 -14.52
CA TYR A 398 11.14 24.08 -14.38
C TYR A 398 12.09 25.09 -15.04
N ARG A 399 13.32 24.68 -15.33
CA ARG A 399 14.27 25.52 -16.08
C ARG A 399 13.93 25.54 -17.56
N ASP A 400 13.38 24.43 -18.05
CA ASP A 400 13.13 24.22 -19.47
C ASP A 400 11.73 24.72 -19.86
N GLU A 401 10.78 24.67 -18.92
CA GLU A 401 9.42 25.17 -19.08
C GLU A 401 9.00 26.07 -17.89
N PRO A 402 9.68 27.21 -17.63
CA PRO A 402 9.40 28.05 -16.46
C PRO A 402 7.99 28.68 -16.48
N GLU A 403 7.38 28.80 -17.66
CA GLU A 403 6.04 29.37 -17.85
C GLU A 403 4.93 28.48 -17.29
N THR A 404 5.15 27.16 -17.30
CA THR A 404 4.12 26.15 -16.98
C THR A 404 4.48 25.29 -15.78
N ARG A 405 5.75 25.29 -15.35
CA ARG A 405 6.25 24.40 -14.30
C ARG A 405 6.66 25.15 -13.05
N THR A 406 6.19 24.65 -11.92
CA THR A 406 6.60 25.13 -10.61
C THR A 406 7.94 24.53 -10.18
N ARG A 407 8.70 25.31 -9.42
CA ARG A 407 9.96 24.85 -8.83
C ARG A 407 9.67 23.96 -7.62
N VAL A 408 10.22 22.74 -7.63
CA VAL A 408 10.18 21.87 -6.46
C VAL A 408 10.87 22.53 -5.27
N SER A 409 10.13 22.69 -4.16
CA SER A 409 10.60 23.36 -2.95
C SER A 409 11.73 22.58 -2.24
N SER A 410 12.45 23.25 -1.34
CA SER A 410 13.47 22.61 -0.50
C SER A 410 12.89 21.55 0.45
N PRO A 411 11.76 21.78 1.15
CA PRO A 411 11.10 20.74 1.95
C PRO A 411 10.79 19.46 1.16
N THR A 412 10.23 19.59 -0.04
CA THR A 412 9.93 18.43 -0.89
C THR A 412 11.20 17.72 -1.34
N LYS A 413 12.22 18.47 -1.76
CA LYS A 413 13.54 17.92 -2.13
C LYS A 413 14.19 17.09 -1.04
N ARG A 414 14.04 17.48 0.23
CA ARG A 414 14.60 16.74 1.38
C ARG A 414 13.93 15.39 1.64
N ARG A 415 12.73 15.19 1.09
CA ARG A 415 11.90 13.98 1.24
C ARG A 415 11.83 13.17 -0.05
N SER A 416 12.63 13.55 -1.04
CA SER A 416 12.58 12.95 -2.36
C SER A 416 13.97 12.66 -2.89
N THR A 417 14.11 11.54 -3.59
CA THR A 417 15.24 11.31 -4.47
C THR A 417 14.89 11.78 -5.88
N ILE A 418 15.64 12.77 -6.37
CA ILE A 418 15.52 13.23 -7.75
C ILE A 418 16.40 12.36 -8.65
N VAL A 419 15.78 11.74 -9.65
CA VAL A 419 16.45 10.94 -10.67
C VAL A 419 16.34 11.68 -11.99
N THR A 420 17.46 12.23 -12.45
CA THR A 420 17.55 12.81 -13.80
C THR A 420 17.45 11.70 -14.83
N MET A 421 16.51 11.85 -15.76
CA MET A 421 16.24 10.92 -16.84
C MET A 421 17.20 11.22 -17.99
N PRO A 422 18.06 10.27 -18.39
CA PRO A 422 19.02 10.48 -19.46
C PRO A 422 18.32 10.56 -20.82
N ASN A 423 18.94 11.26 -21.77
CA ASN A 423 18.54 11.17 -23.16
C ASN A 423 19.23 9.96 -23.80
N VAL A 424 18.60 8.79 -23.71
CA VAL A 424 19.13 7.53 -24.26
C VAL A 424 19.51 7.62 -25.73
N LEU A 425 18.78 8.44 -26.52
CA LEU A 425 19.11 8.67 -27.92
C LEU A 425 20.44 9.41 -28.06
N GLY A 426 20.63 10.48 -27.28
CA GLY A 426 21.87 11.25 -27.24
C GLY A 426 23.06 10.41 -26.77
N ASP A 427 22.87 9.62 -25.71
CA ASP A 427 23.92 8.73 -25.18
C ASP A 427 24.36 7.71 -26.23
N ARG A 428 23.42 7.08 -26.94
CA ARG A 428 23.74 6.15 -28.03
C ARG A 428 24.43 6.83 -29.20
N PHE A 429 24.01 8.06 -29.54
CA PHE A 429 24.63 8.83 -30.60
C PHE A 429 26.08 9.21 -30.25
N ASP A 430 26.37 9.51 -28.99
CA ASP A 430 27.75 9.75 -28.55
C ASP A 430 28.63 8.47 -28.63
N GLU A 431 28.04 7.28 -28.48
CA GLU A 431 28.74 6.00 -28.60
C GLU A 431 28.95 5.54 -30.06
N ASP A 432 27.92 5.62 -30.90
CA ASP A 432 27.94 5.21 -32.31
C ASP A 432 27.08 6.15 -33.17
N PRO A 433 27.61 7.31 -33.60
CA PRO A 433 26.85 8.33 -34.32
C PRO A 433 26.21 7.81 -35.62
N ASP A 434 26.88 6.87 -36.29
CA ASP A 434 26.49 6.39 -37.61
C ASP A 434 25.30 5.42 -37.53
N ASN A 435 25.18 4.63 -36.45
CA ASN A 435 24.14 3.61 -36.31
C ASN A 435 23.12 3.88 -35.20
N ALA A 436 23.35 4.86 -34.31
CA ALA A 436 22.49 5.10 -33.14
C ALA A 436 21.01 5.20 -33.49
N VAL A 437 20.68 5.97 -34.55
CA VAL A 437 19.30 6.21 -34.98
C VAL A 437 18.70 4.97 -35.62
N LEU A 438 19.39 4.38 -36.61
CA LEU A 438 18.88 3.22 -37.36
C LEU A 438 18.69 2.00 -36.44
N SER A 439 19.60 1.78 -35.48
CA SER A 439 19.52 0.67 -34.53
C SER A 439 18.26 0.70 -33.64
N LEU A 440 17.55 1.83 -33.58
CA LEU A 440 16.34 2.01 -32.78
C LEU A 440 15.05 1.86 -33.58
N VAL A 441 15.11 2.01 -34.91
CA VAL A 441 13.92 2.08 -35.79
C VAL A 441 13.07 0.81 -35.70
N GLU A 442 13.67 -0.37 -35.89
CA GLU A 442 12.93 -1.65 -35.88
C GLU A 442 12.21 -1.85 -34.56
N ASN A 443 12.90 -1.57 -33.44
CA ASN A 443 12.35 -1.72 -32.11
C ASN A 443 11.17 -0.76 -31.89
N LEU A 444 11.30 0.51 -32.31
CA LEU A 444 10.23 1.50 -32.19
C LEU A 444 8.96 1.10 -32.94
N VAL A 445 9.10 0.58 -34.16
CA VAL A 445 7.97 0.09 -34.96
C VAL A 445 7.37 -1.19 -34.34
N ALA A 446 8.22 -2.16 -33.96
CA ALA A 446 7.79 -3.41 -33.37
C ALA A 446 7.03 -3.22 -32.05
N VAL A 447 7.47 -2.29 -31.20
CA VAL A 447 6.78 -1.95 -29.94
C VAL A 447 5.40 -1.35 -30.20
N GLU A 448 5.26 -0.47 -31.20
CA GLU A 448 3.95 0.10 -31.54
C GLU A 448 3.02 -0.94 -32.16
N ALA A 449 3.54 -1.81 -33.03
CA ALA A 449 2.79 -2.94 -33.59
C ALA A 449 2.27 -3.88 -32.48
N ALA A 450 3.15 -4.26 -31.54
CA ALA A 450 2.78 -5.10 -30.40
C ALA A 450 1.70 -4.45 -29.52
N ARG A 451 1.69 -3.12 -29.35
CA ARG A 451 0.62 -2.41 -28.63
C ARG A 451 -0.72 -2.49 -29.34
N VAL A 452 -0.75 -2.36 -30.67
CA VAL A 452 -1.96 -2.54 -31.48
C VAL A 452 -2.49 -3.96 -31.35
N ASP A 453 -1.61 -4.96 -31.45
CA ASP A 453 -2.00 -6.37 -31.36
C ASP A 453 -2.44 -6.78 -29.96
N SER A 454 -1.79 -6.28 -28.91
CA SER A 454 -2.20 -6.50 -27.53
C SER A 454 -3.62 -6.00 -27.26
N ARG A 455 -3.98 -4.79 -27.74
CA ARG A 455 -5.36 -4.27 -27.64
C ARG A 455 -6.38 -5.16 -28.33
N ARG A 456 -6.06 -5.67 -29.52
CA ARG A 456 -6.91 -6.61 -30.26
C ARG A 456 -7.09 -7.92 -29.50
N ALA A 457 -5.99 -8.50 -28.99
CA ALA A 457 -6.01 -9.74 -28.22
C ALA A 457 -6.83 -9.62 -26.92
N GLN A 458 -6.82 -8.45 -26.30
CA GLN A 458 -7.63 -8.14 -25.11
C GLN A 458 -9.10 -7.81 -25.41
N SER A 459 -9.57 -8.03 -26.65
CA SER A 459 -10.93 -7.68 -27.10
C SER A 459 -11.28 -6.20 -26.90
N ARG A 460 -10.27 -5.31 -26.97
CA ARG A 460 -10.41 -3.85 -26.89
C ARG A 460 -9.81 -3.15 -28.12
N PRO A 461 -10.09 -3.61 -29.36
CA PRO A 461 -9.57 -2.92 -30.54
C PRO A 461 -10.17 -1.52 -30.65
N SER A 462 -9.34 -0.53 -30.98
CA SER A 462 -9.81 0.80 -31.38
C SER A 462 -10.25 0.81 -32.85
N GLN A 463 -11.12 1.77 -33.23
CA GLN A 463 -11.63 1.89 -34.61
C GLN A 463 -10.52 1.98 -35.67
N PHE A 464 -9.37 2.56 -35.32
CA PHE A 464 -8.22 2.75 -36.22
C PHE A 464 -7.15 1.67 -36.09
N ASP A 465 -7.32 0.67 -35.23
CA ASP A 465 -6.29 -0.36 -35.03
C ASP A 465 -6.10 -1.20 -36.29
N SER A 466 -7.11 -1.39 -37.13
CA SER A 466 -6.98 -2.04 -38.45
C SER A 466 -5.98 -1.30 -39.34
N LEU A 467 -6.14 0.01 -39.51
CA LEU A 467 -5.26 0.86 -40.32
C LEU A 467 -3.85 0.95 -39.74
N ARG A 468 -3.73 1.19 -38.43
CA ARG A 468 -2.40 1.22 -37.76
C ARG A 468 -1.65 -0.08 -37.94
N GLY A 469 -2.32 -1.21 -37.68
CA GLY A 469 -1.70 -2.52 -37.84
C GLY A 469 -1.32 -2.83 -39.29
N ALA A 470 -2.10 -2.37 -40.27
CA ALA A 470 -1.78 -2.54 -41.68
C ALA A 470 -0.52 -1.75 -42.08
N ALA A 471 -0.43 -0.48 -41.67
CA ALA A 471 0.74 0.37 -41.93
C ALA A 471 2.00 -0.16 -41.23
N LEU A 472 1.93 -0.39 -39.91
CA LEU A 472 3.05 -0.89 -39.12
C LEU A 472 3.53 -2.27 -39.59
N GLY A 473 2.62 -3.12 -40.06
CA GLY A 473 2.94 -4.43 -40.61
C GLY A 473 3.73 -4.40 -41.92
N THR A 474 3.87 -3.23 -42.57
CA THR A 474 4.73 -3.06 -43.76
C THR A 474 6.20 -2.89 -43.44
N VAL A 475 6.55 -2.59 -42.17
CA VAL A 475 7.93 -2.39 -41.72
C VAL A 475 8.25 -3.39 -40.62
N THR A 476 8.87 -4.50 -41.00
CA THR A 476 9.31 -5.55 -40.08
C THR A 476 10.81 -5.47 -39.79
N THR A 477 11.58 -4.97 -40.75
CA THR A 477 13.02 -4.79 -40.68
C THR A 477 13.43 -3.47 -41.33
N LEU A 478 14.65 -3.00 -41.08
CA LEU A 478 15.22 -1.83 -41.76
C LEU A 478 15.30 -1.98 -43.28
N ALA A 479 15.29 -3.21 -43.80
CA ALA A 479 15.30 -3.46 -45.24
C ALA A 479 13.98 -3.07 -45.92
N ASP A 480 12.90 -2.93 -45.15
CA ASP A 480 11.59 -2.53 -45.66
C ASP A 480 11.46 -1.01 -45.89
N ILE A 481 12.44 -0.23 -45.41
CA ILE A 481 12.55 1.22 -45.63
C ILE A 481 13.60 1.47 -46.72
N SER A 482 13.30 2.37 -47.65
CA SER A 482 14.21 2.74 -48.74
C SER A 482 15.54 3.29 -48.21
N ASP A 483 16.62 2.99 -48.94
CA ASP A 483 17.97 3.46 -48.58
C ASP A 483 18.03 4.99 -48.50
N HIS A 484 17.37 5.69 -49.41
CA HIS A 484 17.34 7.14 -49.41
C HIS A 484 16.64 7.72 -48.16
N ALA A 485 15.52 7.15 -47.74
CA ALA A 485 14.84 7.58 -46.51
C ALA A 485 15.69 7.30 -45.26
N LYS A 486 16.40 6.16 -45.21
CA LYS A 486 17.35 5.84 -44.13
C LYS A 486 18.50 6.84 -44.05
N ASP A 487 19.14 7.11 -45.18
CA ASP A 487 20.26 8.06 -45.26
C ASP A 487 19.82 9.47 -44.84
N MET A 488 18.64 9.90 -45.28
CA MET A 488 18.08 11.20 -44.89
C MET A 488 17.67 11.26 -43.42
N LEU A 489 17.10 10.19 -42.86
CA LEU A 489 16.78 10.11 -41.43
C LEU A 489 18.05 10.25 -40.58
N VAL A 490 19.14 9.58 -40.97
CA VAL A 490 20.45 9.69 -40.31
C VAL A 490 21.01 11.10 -40.44
N ALA A 491 20.96 11.70 -41.64
CA ALA A 491 21.48 13.03 -41.88
C ALA A 491 20.74 14.09 -41.04
N VAL A 492 19.40 14.07 -41.05
CA VAL A 492 18.56 15.00 -40.27
C VAL A 492 18.79 14.82 -38.77
N SER A 493 18.71 13.57 -38.29
CA SER A 493 18.92 13.27 -36.87
C SER A 493 20.34 13.63 -36.42
N GLY A 494 21.34 13.42 -37.28
CA GLY A 494 22.73 13.76 -37.04
C GLY A 494 22.96 15.27 -36.93
N ALA A 495 22.35 16.08 -37.81
CA ALA A 495 22.40 17.54 -37.71
C ALA A 495 21.87 18.03 -36.35
N LEU A 496 20.81 17.41 -35.85
CA LEU A 496 20.27 17.70 -34.52
C LEU A 496 21.22 17.23 -33.41
N LEU A 497 21.61 15.95 -33.40
CA LEU A 497 22.34 15.33 -32.28
C LEU A 497 23.81 15.72 -32.15
N ARG A 498 24.45 16.26 -33.21
CA ARG A 498 25.84 16.76 -33.12
C ARG A 498 25.98 17.91 -32.14
N THR A 499 24.95 18.73 -32.02
CA THR A 499 24.93 19.90 -31.14
C THR A 499 24.53 19.50 -29.72
N SER A 500 25.08 20.19 -28.71
CA SER A 500 24.66 19.98 -27.32
C SER A 500 23.20 20.42 -27.10
N ALA A 501 22.78 21.48 -27.78
CA ALA A 501 21.40 21.98 -27.75
C ALA A 501 20.44 20.92 -28.32
N GLY A 502 20.75 20.36 -29.50
CA GLY A 502 19.92 19.31 -30.10
C GLY A 502 19.82 18.04 -29.25
N ARG A 503 20.92 17.60 -28.62
CA ARG A 503 20.88 16.50 -27.63
C ARG A 503 20.03 16.78 -26.40
N SER A 504 19.76 18.04 -26.08
CA SER A 504 18.91 18.36 -24.93
C SER A 504 17.42 18.14 -25.22
N TRP A 505 16.94 18.36 -26.45
CA TRP A 505 15.51 18.31 -26.77
C TRP A 505 15.11 17.19 -27.75
N PHE A 506 16.02 16.73 -28.63
CA PHE A 506 15.74 15.63 -29.54
C PHE A 506 15.86 14.29 -28.82
N THR A 507 14.72 13.81 -28.33
CA THR A 507 14.60 12.62 -27.47
C THR A 507 14.01 11.43 -28.23
N MET A 508 14.01 10.26 -27.58
CA MET A 508 13.36 9.03 -28.08
C MET A 508 11.90 9.24 -28.51
N GLY A 509 11.16 10.14 -27.85
CA GLY A 509 9.79 10.46 -28.21
C GLY A 509 9.67 11.10 -29.60
N LEU A 510 10.52 12.09 -29.90
CA LEU A 510 10.51 12.76 -31.20
C LEU A 510 11.00 11.84 -32.31
N LEU A 511 12.05 11.03 -32.06
CA LEU A 511 12.48 10.02 -33.02
C LEU A 511 11.37 9.01 -33.31
N ARG A 512 10.64 8.55 -32.29
CA ARG A 512 9.48 7.66 -32.46
C ARG A 512 8.44 8.29 -33.39
N ASP A 513 8.08 9.55 -33.19
CA ASP A 513 7.07 10.21 -34.02
C ASP A 513 7.51 10.29 -35.50
N VAL A 514 8.78 10.62 -35.76
CA VAL A 514 9.36 10.64 -37.11
C VAL A 514 9.34 9.25 -37.74
N VAL A 515 9.82 8.23 -37.02
CA VAL A 515 9.86 6.85 -37.50
C VAL A 515 8.45 6.32 -37.78
N LEU A 516 7.47 6.63 -36.93
CA LEU A 516 6.10 6.25 -37.15
C LEU A 516 5.48 6.98 -38.35
N SER A 517 5.83 8.25 -38.61
CA SER A 517 5.43 8.94 -39.84
C SER A 517 5.92 8.18 -41.07
N ILE A 518 7.21 7.84 -41.10
CA ILE A 518 7.81 7.05 -42.19
C ILE A 518 7.10 5.70 -42.31
N ALA A 519 6.82 4.99 -41.22
CA ALA A 519 6.15 3.68 -41.24
C ALA A 519 4.69 3.73 -41.73
N HIS A 520 4.03 4.90 -41.69
CA HIS A 520 2.67 5.07 -42.21
C HIS A 520 2.62 5.51 -43.68
N ALA A 521 3.76 5.85 -44.28
CA ALA A 521 3.85 6.19 -45.69
C ALA A 521 3.54 4.98 -46.61
N GLU A 522 3.23 5.25 -47.87
CA GLU A 522 3.26 4.22 -48.91
C GLU A 522 4.70 3.68 -49.05
N ARG A 523 4.85 2.39 -49.40
CA ARG A 523 6.17 1.72 -49.49
C ARG A 523 6.86 2.06 -50.81
N ASP A 524 7.16 3.33 -50.99
CA ASP A 524 7.97 3.86 -52.07
C ASP A 524 8.87 4.99 -51.55
N ALA A 525 10.01 5.17 -52.21
CA ALA A 525 11.05 6.07 -51.72
C ALA A 525 10.60 7.54 -51.65
N ASP A 526 9.75 7.97 -52.59
CA ASP A 526 9.29 9.36 -52.65
C ASP A 526 8.28 9.66 -51.51
N ALA A 527 7.35 8.74 -51.25
CA ALA A 527 6.40 8.84 -50.14
C ALA A 527 7.09 8.77 -48.77
N GLU A 528 8.09 7.90 -48.60
CA GLU A 528 8.86 7.82 -47.35
C GLU A 528 9.66 9.09 -47.08
N LEU A 529 10.29 9.67 -48.11
CA LEU A 529 11.01 10.94 -48.01
C LEU A 529 10.08 12.12 -47.74
N LEU A 530 8.90 12.13 -48.38
CA LEU A 530 7.88 13.13 -48.11
C LEU A 530 7.41 13.04 -46.65
N ALA A 531 7.11 11.84 -46.15
CA ALA A 531 6.68 11.63 -44.77
C ALA A 531 7.74 12.03 -43.73
N LEU A 532 9.03 11.82 -44.04
CA LEU A 532 10.14 12.35 -43.24
C LEU A 532 10.15 13.89 -43.28
N GLY A 533 10.02 14.49 -44.46
CA GLY A 533 9.97 15.93 -44.65
C GLY A 533 8.81 16.60 -43.92
N GLU A 534 7.62 16.01 -43.97
CA GLU A 534 6.43 16.45 -43.24
C GLU A 534 6.66 16.33 -41.72
N ALA A 535 7.25 15.22 -41.24
CA ALA A 535 7.59 15.08 -39.82
C ALA A 535 8.61 16.12 -39.35
N VAL A 536 9.60 16.47 -40.19
CA VAL A 536 10.53 17.57 -39.88
C VAL A 536 9.79 18.88 -39.74
N ALA A 537 8.95 19.24 -40.72
CA ALA A 537 8.18 20.47 -40.72
C ALA A 537 7.22 20.56 -39.52
N ASP A 538 6.39 19.54 -39.33
CA ASP A 538 5.26 19.55 -38.40
C ASP A 538 5.66 19.29 -36.94
N LYS A 539 6.80 18.62 -36.72
CA LYS A 539 7.23 18.23 -35.37
C LYS A 539 8.58 18.80 -34.98
N LEU A 540 9.61 18.60 -35.79
CA LEU A 540 10.98 18.89 -35.36
C LEU A 540 11.23 20.40 -35.33
N ILE A 541 10.89 21.15 -36.39
CA ILE A 541 11.18 22.59 -36.48
C ILE A 541 10.62 23.35 -35.28
N HIS A 542 9.40 23.05 -34.86
CA HIS A 542 8.75 23.72 -33.73
C HIS A 542 9.41 23.45 -32.36
N GLN A 543 10.25 22.42 -32.27
CA GLN A 543 10.97 22.03 -31.06
C GLN A 543 12.45 22.41 -31.13
N VAL A 544 12.95 22.92 -32.27
CA VAL A 544 14.34 23.31 -32.41
C VAL A 544 14.70 24.38 -31.38
N ARG A 545 15.83 24.16 -30.71
CA ARG A 545 16.50 25.10 -29.81
C ARG A 545 17.98 25.11 -30.16
N GLY A 546 18.63 26.24 -30.01
CA GLY A 546 20.07 26.37 -30.28
C GLY A 546 20.43 27.69 -30.96
N THR A 547 21.65 27.73 -31.46
CA THR A 547 22.15 28.90 -32.17
C THR A 547 21.62 28.95 -33.61
N HIS A 548 21.68 30.14 -34.22
CA HIS A 548 21.36 30.29 -35.65
C HIS A 548 22.21 29.37 -36.54
N ALA A 549 23.45 29.05 -36.12
CA ALA A 549 24.32 28.13 -36.86
C ALA A 549 23.80 26.68 -36.83
N ASP A 550 23.28 26.23 -35.68
CA ASP A 550 22.73 24.88 -35.53
C ASP A 550 21.50 24.67 -36.46
N ILE A 551 20.69 25.73 -36.60
CA ILE A 551 19.51 25.74 -37.46
C ILE A 551 19.88 25.77 -38.95
N GLU A 552 20.97 26.46 -39.30
CA GLU A 552 21.43 26.51 -40.68
C GLU A 552 22.02 25.17 -41.13
N GLU A 553 22.73 24.43 -40.26
CA GLU A 553 23.16 23.06 -40.55
C GLU A 553 21.94 22.14 -40.80
N LEU A 554 20.88 22.28 -40.01
CA LEU A 554 19.63 21.56 -40.25
C LEU A 554 18.99 21.95 -41.59
N ARG A 555 18.98 23.24 -41.94
CA ARG A 555 18.44 23.76 -43.21
C ARG A 555 19.18 23.15 -44.40
N GLU A 556 20.50 23.11 -44.36
CA GLU A 556 21.34 22.54 -45.43
C GLU A 556 21.02 21.06 -45.67
N VAL A 557 20.86 20.28 -44.61
CA VAL A 557 20.46 18.87 -44.71
C VAL A 557 19.04 18.74 -45.27
N CYS A 558 18.10 19.55 -44.78
CA CYS A 558 16.71 19.51 -45.22
C CYS A 558 16.50 19.99 -46.66
N ALA A 559 17.48 20.65 -47.28
CA ALA A 559 17.42 21.08 -48.67
C ALA A 559 17.27 19.90 -49.67
N GLN A 560 17.58 18.69 -49.22
CA GLN A 560 17.45 17.46 -50.00
C GLN A 560 16.05 16.81 -49.89
N LEU A 561 15.20 17.30 -48.99
CA LEU A 561 13.85 16.77 -48.78
C LEU A 561 12.86 17.33 -49.82
N PRO A 562 11.80 16.58 -50.20
CA PRO A 562 10.83 17.02 -51.20
C PRO A 562 10.12 18.35 -50.86
N ASN A 563 9.93 18.64 -49.57
CA ASN A 563 9.30 19.87 -49.06
C ASN A 563 10.30 20.91 -48.55
N ALA A 564 11.55 20.90 -49.03
CA ALA A 564 12.61 21.82 -48.60
C ALA A 564 12.22 23.30 -48.58
N ALA A 565 11.43 23.77 -49.56
CA ALA A 565 10.99 25.17 -49.63
C ALA A 565 10.06 25.57 -48.46
N GLU A 566 9.21 24.65 -48.00
CA GLU A 566 8.35 24.85 -46.85
C GLU A 566 9.18 24.91 -45.56
N ILE A 567 10.06 23.92 -45.37
CA ILE A 567 10.98 23.85 -44.22
C ILE A 567 11.81 25.13 -44.13
N ALA A 568 12.40 25.58 -45.24
CA ALA A 568 13.17 26.82 -45.28
C ALA A 568 12.34 28.05 -44.87
N SER A 569 11.10 28.16 -45.37
CA SER A 569 10.19 29.26 -45.00
C SER A 569 9.77 29.22 -43.52
N MET A 570 9.65 28.03 -42.92
CA MET A 570 9.40 27.89 -41.47
C MET A 570 10.61 28.33 -40.66
N ILE A 571 11.81 27.92 -41.08
CA ILE A 571 13.06 28.32 -40.44
C ILE A 571 13.26 29.84 -40.52
N ASP A 572 13.03 30.45 -41.69
CA ASP A 572 13.14 31.92 -41.86
C ASP A 572 12.22 32.65 -40.87
N ARG A 573 10.97 32.21 -40.74
CA ARG A 573 10.01 32.78 -39.78
C ARG A 573 10.46 32.63 -38.33
N MET A 574 11.06 31.50 -37.98
CA MET A 574 11.59 31.25 -36.64
C MET A 574 12.80 32.14 -36.34
N MET A 575 13.68 32.36 -37.32
CA MET A 575 14.86 33.24 -37.19
C MET A 575 14.49 34.74 -37.16
N ASP A 576 13.40 35.13 -37.81
CA ASP A 576 12.88 36.50 -37.81
C ASP A 576 12.00 36.82 -36.57
N GLY A 577 11.65 35.80 -35.78
CA GLY A 577 10.84 35.90 -34.57
C GLY A 577 11.56 36.52 -33.36
N PRO A 578 10.86 36.76 -32.23
CA PRO A 578 11.51 37.20 -31.00
C PRO A 578 12.56 36.18 -30.55
N SER A 579 13.72 36.67 -30.10
CA SER A 579 14.91 35.87 -29.75
C SER A 579 14.70 34.77 -28.70
N ASP A 580 13.56 34.80 -27.98
CA ASP A 580 13.21 33.82 -26.95
C ASP A 580 12.83 32.45 -27.52
N GLU A 581 12.46 32.36 -28.81
CA GLU A 581 12.08 31.08 -29.45
C GLU A 581 13.28 30.15 -29.74
N LEU A 582 14.50 30.69 -29.76
CA LEU A 582 15.74 29.96 -30.08
C LEU A 582 16.69 29.75 -28.90
N LEU A 583 16.38 30.26 -27.71
CA LEU A 583 17.32 30.23 -26.59
C LEU A 583 17.77 28.79 -26.24
N PRO A 584 19.09 28.50 -26.21
CA PRO A 584 19.59 27.26 -25.65
C PRO A 584 19.36 27.24 -24.13
N LEU A 585 18.91 26.09 -23.63
CA LEU A 585 18.75 25.85 -22.20
C LEU A 585 20.14 25.73 -21.54
N LEU A 586 20.41 26.58 -20.55
CA LEU A 586 21.67 26.65 -19.79
C LEU A 586 21.81 25.59 -18.69
#